data_AF-A0A9E4W8U1-F1
#
_entry.id   AF-A0A9E4W8U1-F1
#
_cell.length_a   1.000
_cell.length_b   1.000
_cell.length_c   1.000
_cell.angle_alpha   90.00
_cell.angle_beta   90.00
_cell.angle_gamma   90.00
#
_symmetry.space_group_name_H-M   'P 1'
#
loop_
_entity.id
_entity.type
_entity.pdbx_description
1 polymer ?
#
loop_
_entity_poly.entity_id
_entity_poly.type
_entity_poly.pdbx_seq_one_letter_code
_entity_poly.pdbx_strand_id
1 'polypeptide(L)' 'VGVTPVHASDAEDSLRGRPLNEENIRACAAMVSDLVDPLDDYRGSAAYKREMAQVFTRRAIQQAMAAMSPEKNKD' A
#
# COMPACT_ATOMS: atom_id res chain seq x y z
N VAL A 1 -6.51 -5.78 8.61
CA VAL A 1 -6.88 -6.71 7.53
C VAL A 1 -7.86 -7.73 8.10
N GLY A 2 -9.03 -7.87 7.51
CA GLY A 2 -10.08 -8.78 8.02
C GLY A 2 -9.82 -10.24 7.62
N VAL A 3 -10.83 -11.09 7.78
CA VAL A 3 -10.78 -12.50 7.36
C VAL A 3 -10.80 -12.67 5.84
N THR A 4 -11.23 -11.64 5.11
CA THR A 4 -11.28 -11.60 3.65
C THR A 4 -10.31 -10.54 3.14
N PRO A 5 -9.55 -10.82 2.06
CA PRO A 5 -8.76 -9.79 1.39
C PRO A 5 -9.64 -8.63 0.92
N VAL A 6 -9.17 -7.40 1.14
CA VAL A 6 -9.84 -6.18 0.67
C VAL A 6 -9.29 -5.80 -0.69
N HIS A 7 -10.16 -5.62 -1.68
CA HIS A 7 -9.77 -5.02 -2.95
C HIS A 7 -9.91 -3.50 -2.85
N ALA A 8 -8.78 -2.79 -2.83
CA ALA A 8 -8.74 -1.34 -2.61
C ALA A 8 -8.88 -0.55 -3.91
N SER A 9 -9.99 -0.74 -4.64
CA SER A 9 -10.24 -0.12 -5.95
C SER A 9 -10.07 1.39 -5.93
N ASP A 10 -10.63 2.09 -4.94
CA ASP A 10 -10.53 3.55 -4.87
C ASP A 10 -9.08 4.04 -4.72
N ALA A 11 -8.25 3.28 -4.00
CA ALA A 11 -6.82 3.57 -3.88
C ALA A 11 -6.08 3.32 -5.20
N GLU A 12 -6.41 2.26 -5.94
CA GLU A 12 -5.85 2.00 -7.28
C GLU A 12 -6.24 3.11 -8.27
N ASP A 13 -7.51 3.48 -8.29
CA ASP A 13 -8.08 4.53 -9.12
C ASP A 13 -7.38 5.87 -8.88
N SER A 14 -7.01 6.16 -7.63
CA SER A 14 -6.29 7.38 -7.25
C SER A 14 -4.92 7.54 -7.92
N LEU A 15 -4.33 6.46 -8.44
CA LEU A 15 -3.04 6.45 -9.14
C LEU A 15 -3.17 6.39 -10.66
N ARG A 16 -4.34 6.00 -11.21
CA ARG A 16 -4.47 5.83 -12.66
C ARG A 16 -4.27 7.15 -13.40
N GLY A 17 -3.45 7.10 -14.45
CA GLY A 17 -3.11 8.27 -15.27
C GLY A 17 -2.24 9.32 -14.56
N ARG A 18 -1.77 9.06 -13.33
CA ARG A 18 -0.90 9.98 -12.58
C ARG A 18 0.53 9.47 -12.51
N PRO A 19 1.53 10.35 -12.37
CA PRO A 19 2.91 9.94 -12.11
C PRO A 19 3.00 9.16 -10.79
N LEU A 20 3.71 8.03 -10.80
CA LEU A 20 4.02 7.27 -9.57
C LEU A 20 5.16 7.95 -8.81
N ASN A 21 4.93 9.17 -8.32
CA ASN A 21 5.85 9.88 -7.44
C ASN A 21 5.50 9.62 -5.96
N GLU A 22 6.43 9.95 -5.07
CA GLU A 22 6.28 9.68 -3.64
C GLU A 22 5.02 10.33 -3.04
N GLU A 23 4.63 11.53 -3.50
CA GLU A 23 3.43 12.22 -3.02
C GLU A 23 2.16 11.43 -3.35
N ASN A 24 1.98 11.05 -4.62
CA ASN A 24 0.82 10.29 -5.08
C ASN A 24 0.75 8.91 -4.43
N ILE A 25 1.90 8.25 -4.24
CA ILE A 25 1.98 6.95 -3.58
C ILE A 25 1.59 7.07 -2.10
N ARG A 26 2.05 8.10 -1.39
CA ARG A 26 1.65 8.32 0.01
C ARG A 26 0.14 8.59 0.13
N ALA A 27 -0.43 9.38 -0.78
CA ALA A 27 -1.87 9.64 -0.80
C ALA A 27 -2.68 8.37 -1.03
N CYS A 28 -2.31 7.57 -2.05
CA CYS A 28 -2.91 6.26 -2.31
C CYS A 28 -2.81 5.32 -1.11
N ALA A 29 -1.63 5.22 -0.50
CA ALA A 29 -1.41 4.36 0.66
C ALA A 29 -2.25 4.78 1.88
N ALA A 30 -2.45 6.08 2.09
CA ALA A 30 -3.29 6.58 3.17
C ALA A 30 -4.75 6.16 3.01
N MET A 31 -5.27 6.10 1.78
CA MET A 31 -6.65 5.65 1.54
C MET A 31 -6.89 4.20 2.01
N VAL A 32 -5.85 3.37 2.06
CA VAL A 32 -5.98 1.96 2.49
C VAL A 32 -6.29 1.83 3.98
N SER A 33 -5.88 2.78 4.84
CA SER A 33 -6.18 2.68 6.28
C SER A 33 -7.68 2.69 6.56
N ASP A 34 -8.45 3.41 5.74
CA ASP A 34 -9.89 3.59 5.90
C ASP A 34 -10.69 2.39 5.34
N LEU A 35 -10.05 1.57 4.50
CA LEU A 35 -10.65 0.39 3.87
C LEU A 35 -10.48 -0.89 4.70
N VAL A 36 -9.68 -0.85 5.76
CA VAL A 36 -9.36 -2.04 6.57
C VAL A 36 -9.93 -1.95 7.98
N ASP A 37 -10.57 -3.03 8.42
CA ASP A 37 -11.10 -3.15 9.78
C ASP A 37 -10.49 -4.37 10.52
N PRO A 38 -9.23 -4.27 10.97
CA PRO A 38 -8.62 -5.31 11.80
C PRO A 38 -9.21 -5.36 13.21
N LEU A 39 -9.19 -6.56 13.80
CA LEU A 39 -9.39 -6.76 15.24
C LEU A 39 -8.08 -6.60 16.01
N ASP A 40 -8.20 -6.27 17.30
CA ASP A 40 -7.13 -6.46 18.27
C ASP A 40 -6.88 -7.97 18.48
N ASP A 41 -5.61 -8.39 18.53
CA ASP A 41 -5.24 -9.76 18.91
C ASP A 41 -3.79 -9.81 19.46
N TYR A 42 -3.31 -11.02 19.76
CA TYR A 42 -1.96 -11.25 20.29
C TYR A 42 -0.81 -10.80 19.36
N ARG A 43 -1.10 -10.52 18.08
CA ARG A 43 -0.15 -10.04 17.08
C ARG A 43 -0.12 -8.51 16.97
N GLY A 44 -0.98 -7.82 17.73
CA GLY A 44 -0.98 -6.36 17.84
C GLY A 44 -2.37 -5.74 17.80
N SER A 45 -2.42 -4.44 18.06
CA SER A 45 -3.66 -3.67 18.06
C SER A 45 -4.21 -3.44 16.65
N ALA A 46 -5.52 -3.22 16.56
CA ALA A 46 -6.21 -2.80 15.37
C ALA A 46 -5.62 -1.50 14.82
N ALA A 47 -5.34 -0.52 15.69
CA ALA A 47 -4.70 0.73 15.31
C ALA A 47 -3.34 0.50 14.63
N TYR A 48 -2.46 -0.30 15.24
CA TYR A 48 -1.17 -0.66 14.67
C TYR A 48 -1.32 -1.36 13.31
N LYS A 49 -2.27 -2.29 13.19
CA LYS A 49 -2.53 -3.00 11.93
C LYS A 49 -3.07 -2.07 10.83
N ARG A 50 -3.86 -1.04 11.16
CA ARG A 50 -4.32 -0.02 10.20
C ARG A 50 -3.14 0.82 9.69
N GLU A 51 -2.26 1.27 10.59
CA GLU A 51 -1.03 1.98 10.20
C GLU A 51 -0.11 1.13 9.32
N MET A 52 0.05 -0.15 9.66
CA MET A 52 0.88 -1.06 8.86
C MET A 52 0.31 -1.34 7.48
N ALA A 53 -1.02 -1.36 7.31
CA ALA A 53 -1.64 -1.49 5.99
C ALA A 53 -1.21 -0.35 5.06
N GLN A 54 -1.23 0.89 5.54
CA GLN A 54 -0.71 2.04 4.78
C GLN A 54 0.79 1.88 4.46
N VAL A 55 1.62 1.51 5.45
CA VAL A 55 3.06 1.34 5.25
C VAL A 55 3.36 0.28 4.20
N PHE A 56 2.69 -0.86 4.25
CA PHE A 56 2.91 -1.95 3.31
C PHE A 56 2.40 -1.63 1.91
N THR A 57 1.27 -0.94 1.75
CA THR A 57 0.82 -0.47 0.43
C THR A 57 1.87 0.41 -0.24
N ARG A 58 2.39 1.42 0.47
CA ARG A 58 3.46 2.28 -0.07
C ARG A 58 4.68 1.47 -0.50
N ARG A 59 5.15 0.57 0.37
CA ARG A 59 6.33 -0.28 0.09
C ARG A 59 6.10 -1.22 -1.08
N ALA A 60 4.91 -1.79 -1.20
CA ALA A 60 4.55 -2.69 -2.30
C ALA A 60 4.58 -1.95 -3.65
N ILE A 61 4.03 -0.74 -3.71
CA ILE A 61 4.08 0.10 -4.92
C ILE A 61 5.54 0.44 -5.29
N GLN A 62 6.34 0.87 -4.32
CA GLN A 62 7.76 1.18 -4.54
C GLN A 62 8.55 -0.04 -5.03
N GLN A 63 8.28 -1.23 -4.48
CA GLN A 63 8.89 -2.49 -4.94
C GLN A 63 8.46 -2.85 -6.37
N ALA A 64 7.18 -2.69 -6.71
CA ALA A 64 6.68 -2.92 -8.06
C ALA A 64 7.36 -1.97 -9.07
N MET A 65 7.51 -0.69 -8.74
CA MET A 65 8.22 0.28 -9.58
C MET A 65 9.70 -0.10 -9.77
N ALA A 66 10.36 -0.55 -8.71
CA ALA A 66 11.75 -1.00 -8.78
C ALA A 66 11.90 -2.21 -9.70
N ALA A 67 10.96 -3.17 -9.63
CA ALA A 67 10.94 -4.34 -10.51
C ALA A 67 10.63 -4.01 -11.98
N MET A 68 9.92 -2.91 -12.26
CA MET A 68 9.64 -2.44 -13.62
C MET A 68 10.83 -1.74 -14.28
N SER A 69 11.79 -1.27 -13.49
CA SER A 69 13.02 -0.69 -14.02
C SER A 69 13.97 -1.85 -14.37
N PRO A 70 14.36 -2.05 -15.65
CA PRO A 70 15.28 -3.13 -15.99
C PRO A 70 16.57 -2.95 -15.18
N GLU A 71 17.08 -4.05 -14.62
CA GLU A 71 18.35 -4.08 -13.90
C GLU A 71 19.38 -3.28 -14.72
N LYS A 72 19.92 -2.20 -14.14
CA LYS A 72 21.12 -1.58 -14.69
C LYS A 72 22.19 -2.67 -14.67
N ASN A 73 22.52 -3.17 -15.86
CA ASN A 73 23.61 -4.13 -16.11
C ASN A 73 24.78 -3.83 -15.17
N LYS A 74 25.14 -4.81 -14.35
CA LYS A 74 26.45 -4.86 -13.70
C LYS A 74 27.47 -5.14 -14.80
N ASP A 75 28.18 -4.11 -15.23
CA ASP A 75 29.46 -4.23 -15.92
C ASP A 75 30.55 -4.73 -14.95
#